data_AF-A0A838WA30-F1
#
_entry.id   AF-A0A838WA30-F1
#
_cell.length_a   1.000
_cell.length_b   1.000
_cell.length_c   1.000
_cell.angle_alpha   90.00
_cell.angle_beta   90.00
_cell.angle_gamma   90.00
#
_symmetry.space_group_name_H-M   'P 1'
#
loop_
_entity.id
_entity.type
_entity.pdbx_description
1 polymer ?
#
loop_
_entity_poly.entity_id
_entity_poly.type
_entity_poly.pdbx_seq_one_letter_code
_entity_poly.pdbx_strand_id
1 'polypeptide(L)'
;MSLPDSDRLVETITMHEIAAVKRTRKADPRFTEAVALVDEKVRLLSERDGPPNLIILALPDELLEFTRRVKYHDPEYGLVYRNLRRTLKAQLMRHRIPTQILLRRTVEAKPGARNVDPASRVAWNLFTSLFYKAGGVPWRPVGLRADTCYIGISFHRPLGSTDNTLRTSVAQAFDEHGAGLILRGPDFRWDSSRDGPSPHLDAERADELMRLVLRRYRAETRRDPARVVIHKTSRFWDDERDGFQSALLDITGFDLVAVAPTSEVRLVRAGRYPPLRGTLFSAGDVRYLYTTGYIPALQAYPHGHVPAPLQIADHHGDAAITSIAQEILLLTKMNWNSAGFAGALPVTIRFSRLVGDIMREIPADREPMPQFKFYT
;
A
#
# COMPACT_ATOMS: atom_id res chain seq x y z
N MET A 1 24.18 27.35 2.33
CA MET A 1 24.40 27.25 0.88
C MET A 1 23.03 27.36 0.22
N SER A 2 22.64 28.56 -0.22
CA SER A 2 21.40 28.77 -0.97
C SER A 2 21.61 28.13 -2.34
N LEU A 3 20.75 27.19 -2.74
CA LEU A 3 20.80 26.62 -4.09
C LEU A 3 20.35 27.73 -5.05
N PRO A 4 21.22 28.21 -5.96
CA PRO A 4 21.00 29.43 -6.74
C PRO A 4 19.85 29.38 -7.77
N ASP A 5 18.96 28.39 -7.70
CA ASP A 5 17.81 28.19 -8.60
C ASP A 5 16.53 27.73 -7.85
N SER A 6 16.48 27.86 -6.51
CA SER A 6 15.38 27.29 -5.70
C SER A 6 13.99 27.83 -6.08
N ASP A 7 13.89 29.11 -6.45
CA ASP A 7 12.61 29.74 -6.75
C ASP A 7 11.99 29.20 -8.06
N ARG A 8 12.82 28.66 -8.96
CA ARG A 8 12.36 28.01 -10.20
C ARG A 8 11.79 26.61 -9.97
N LEU A 9 11.77 26.09 -8.76
CA LEU A 9 11.16 24.79 -8.44
C LEU A 9 10.06 24.91 -7.39
N VAL A 10 9.59 26.13 -7.13
CA VAL A 10 8.55 26.41 -6.14
C VAL A 10 7.32 26.97 -6.84
N GLU A 11 6.17 26.40 -6.50
CA GLU A 11 4.85 26.90 -6.82
C GLU A 11 4.08 27.13 -5.53
N THR A 12 3.52 28.33 -5.38
CA THR A 12 2.85 28.75 -4.15
C THR A 12 1.34 28.71 -4.34
N ILE A 13 0.64 28.16 -3.34
CA ILE A 13 -0.81 28.32 -3.18
C ILE A 13 -1.06 29.59 -2.38
N THR A 14 -1.66 30.58 -3.02
CA THR A 14 -1.91 31.90 -2.45
C THR A 14 -3.17 31.91 -1.55
N MET A 15 -3.23 32.88 -0.65
CA MET A 15 -4.43 33.10 0.17
C MET A 15 -5.68 33.42 -0.68
N HIS A 16 -5.51 34.06 -1.85
CA HIS A 16 -6.62 34.34 -2.74
C HIS A 16 -7.19 33.06 -3.36
N GLU A 17 -6.33 32.13 -3.80
CA GLU A 17 -6.74 30.82 -4.32
C GLU A 17 -7.46 30.00 -3.24
N ILE A 18 -6.93 29.95 -2.02
CA ILE A 18 -7.60 29.26 -0.89
C ILE A 18 -8.97 29.89 -0.61
N ALA A 19 -9.06 31.22 -0.59
CA ALA A 19 -10.31 31.93 -0.38
C ALA A 19 -11.31 31.71 -1.54
N ALA A 20 -10.84 31.54 -2.77
CA ALA A 20 -11.68 31.19 -3.91
C ALA A 20 -12.30 29.80 -3.74
N VAL A 21 -11.49 28.79 -3.42
CA VAL A 21 -12.00 27.43 -3.13
C VAL A 21 -12.97 27.45 -1.94
N LYS A 22 -12.65 28.19 -0.86
CA LYS A 22 -13.50 28.28 0.33
C LYS A 22 -14.88 28.92 0.06
N ARG A 23 -15.01 29.78 -0.95
CA ARG A 23 -16.29 30.41 -1.34
C ARG A 23 -17.30 29.39 -1.90
N THR A 24 -16.83 28.27 -2.43
CA THR A 24 -17.68 27.21 -2.96
C THR A 24 -18.45 26.51 -1.83
N ARG A 25 -19.78 26.70 -1.82
CA ARG A 25 -20.64 26.25 -0.71
C ARG A 25 -20.80 24.74 -0.62
N LYS A 26 -20.98 24.07 -1.77
CA LYS A 26 -21.18 22.62 -1.82
C LYS A 26 -19.85 21.91 -1.60
N ALA A 27 -19.87 20.90 -0.72
CA ALA A 27 -18.64 20.24 -0.28
C ALA A 27 -17.91 19.49 -1.41
N ASP A 28 -18.64 18.88 -2.34
CA ASP A 28 -18.07 18.14 -3.47
C ASP A 28 -17.38 19.04 -4.50
N PRO A 29 -18.05 20.05 -5.11
CA PRO A 29 -17.37 21.00 -5.98
C PRO A 29 -16.16 21.66 -5.32
N ARG A 30 -16.28 22.04 -4.04
CA ARG A 30 -15.16 22.62 -3.27
C ARG A 30 -13.98 21.66 -3.13
N PHE A 31 -14.24 20.38 -2.89
CA PHE A 31 -13.17 19.36 -2.80
C PHE A 31 -12.50 19.16 -4.17
N THR A 32 -13.28 19.12 -5.24
CA THR A 32 -12.79 18.98 -6.62
C THR A 32 -11.95 20.20 -7.03
N GLU A 33 -12.38 21.42 -6.72
CA GLU A 33 -11.61 22.65 -6.93
C GLU A 33 -10.28 22.65 -6.15
N ALA A 34 -10.29 22.17 -4.91
CA ALA A 34 -9.06 22.05 -4.12
C ALA A 34 -8.05 21.07 -4.75
N VAL A 35 -8.53 19.93 -5.27
CA VAL A 35 -7.70 18.95 -5.98
C VAL A 35 -7.16 19.57 -7.27
N ALA A 36 -8.01 20.25 -8.05
CA ALA A 36 -7.64 20.92 -9.29
C ALA A 36 -6.58 22.02 -9.07
N LEU A 37 -6.71 22.79 -7.98
CA LEU A 37 -5.73 23.80 -7.60
C LEU A 37 -4.34 23.19 -7.38
N VAL A 38 -4.24 22.11 -6.60
CA VAL A 38 -2.94 21.44 -6.36
C VAL A 38 -2.41 20.81 -7.64
N ASP A 39 -3.29 20.20 -8.42
CA ASP A 39 -2.98 19.58 -9.71
C ASP A 39 -2.41 20.58 -10.73
N GLU A 40 -2.94 21.80 -10.76
CA GLU A 40 -2.42 22.88 -11.60
C GLU A 40 -1.02 23.31 -11.17
N LYS A 41 -0.76 23.47 -9.87
CA LYS A 41 0.59 23.79 -9.38
C LYS A 41 1.61 22.70 -9.73
N VAL A 42 1.21 21.43 -9.62
CA VAL A 42 2.07 20.31 -10.02
C VAL A 42 2.29 20.28 -11.53
N ARG A 43 1.25 20.56 -12.32
CA ARG A 43 1.35 20.66 -13.78
C ARG A 43 2.39 21.71 -14.19
N LEU A 44 2.30 22.91 -13.60
CA LEU A 44 3.25 24.01 -13.83
C LEU A 44 4.70 23.65 -13.49
N LEU A 45 4.94 22.80 -12.48
CA LEU A 45 6.28 22.29 -12.18
C LEU A 45 6.72 21.20 -13.15
N SER A 46 5.80 20.34 -13.60
CA SER A 46 6.09 19.21 -14.49
C SER A 46 6.40 19.60 -15.93
N GLU A 47 5.94 20.78 -16.37
CA GLU A 47 6.11 21.29 -17.74
C GLU A 47 7.31 22.24 -17.89
N ARG A 48 8.11 22.45 -16.84
CA ARG A 48 9.29 23.33 -16.91
C ARG A 48 10.44 22.68 -17.69
N ASP A 49 11.31 23.52 -18.25
CA ASP A 49 12.61 23.13 -18.81
C ASP A 49 13.53 22.63 -17.68
N GLY A 50 13.40 21.35 -17.33
CA GLY A 50 14.03 20.73 -16.16
C GLY A 50 13.03 20.40 -15.07
N PRO A 51 12.07 19.48 -15.31
CA PRO A 51 11.08 19.13 -14.32
C PRO A 51 11.72 18.41 -13.12
N PRO A 52 11.21 18.61 -11.89
CA PRO A 52 11.76 17.97 -10.71
C PRO A 52 11.54 16.45 -10.75
N ASN A 53 12.48 15.69 -10.18
CA ASN A 53 12.32 14.24 -10.05
C ASN A 53 11.30 13.82 -8.96
N LEU A 54 10.95 14.76 -8.07
CA LEU A 54 10.02 14.57 -6.96
C LEU A 54 9.44 15.92 -6.54
N ILE A 55 8.16 15.96 -6.17
CA ILE A 55 7.51 17.18 -5.65
C ILE A 55 7.09 16.98 -4.19
N ILE A 56 7.46 17.91 -3.31
CA ILE A 56 6.98 17.96 -1.93
C ILE A 56 5.74 18.86 -1.88
N LEU A 57 4.61 18.31 -1.44
CA LEU A 57 3.35 19.04 -1.27
C LEU A 57 3.22 19.51 0.18
N ALA A 58 3.70 20.72 0.45
CA ALA A 58 3.49 21.41 1.73
C ALA A 58 2.12 22.09 1.72
N LEU A 59 1.06 21.31 1.98
CA LEU A 59 -0.32 21.80 1.89
C LEU A 59 -0.66 22.72 3.08
N PRO A 60 -1.16 23.95 2.84
CA PRO A 60 -1.57 24.88 3.91
C PRO A 60 -2.66 24.29 4.80
N ASP A 61 -2.59 24.54 6.12
CA ASP A 61 -3.58 24.02 7.07
C ASP A 61 -4.98 24.57 6.77
N GLU A 62 -5.07 25.82 6.33
CA GLU A 62 -6.31 26.49 5.92
C GLU A 62 -7.01 25.75 4.79
N LEU A 63 -6.26 25.25 3.80
CA LEU A 63 -6.80 24.43 2.73
C LEU A 63 -7.28 23.08 3.29
N LEU A 64 -6.49 22.47 4.16
CA LEU A 64 -6.76 21.15 4.73
C LEU A 64 -7.99 21.13 5.65
N GLU A 65 -8.28 22.21 6.36
CA GLU A 65 -9.41 22.33 7.30
C GLU A 65 -10.75 21.92 6.68
N PHE A 66 -10.99 22.27 5.41
CA PHE A 66 -12.27 22.03 4.74
C PHE A 66 -12.20 21.00 3.60
N THR A 67 -11.02 20.41 3.33
CA THR A 67 -10.80 19.48 2.21
C THR A 67 -10.27 18.11 2.60
N ARG A 68 -9.79 17.89 3.83
CA ARG A 68 -9.17 16.60 4.23
C ARG A 68 -9.99 15.37 3.87
N ARG A 69 -11.31 15.45 4.05
CA ARG A 69 -12.28 14.41 3.71
C ARG A 69 -13.56 15.08 3.24
N VAL A 70 -14.22 14.46 2.27
CA VAL A 70 -15.54 14.89 1.82
C VAL A 70 -16.48 13.69 1.78
N LYS A 71 -17.74 13.94 2.14
CA LYS A 71 -18.85 13.00 2.03
C LYS A 71 -19.99 13.73 1.34
N TYR A 72 -20.52 13.15 0.27
CA TYR A 72 -21.61 13.74 -0.49
C TYR A 72 -22.45 12.65 -1.16
N HIS A 73 -23.66 13.00 -1.56
CA HIS A 73 -24.50 12.15 -2.39
C HIS A 73 -24.28 12.53 -3.85
N ASP A 74 -23.83 11.57 -4.64
CA ASP A 74 -23.71 11.67 -6.08
C ASP A 74 -24.96 11.06 -6.72
N PRO A 75 -25.61 11.74 -7.70
CA PRO A 75 -26.81 11.21 -8.35
C PRO A 75 -26.61 9.87 -9.04
N GLU A 76 -25.42 9.63 -9.59
CA GLU A 76 -25.06 8.40 -10.29
C GLU A 76 -24.55 7.36 -9.30
N TYR A 77 -23.81 7.78 -8.26
CA TYR A 77 -23.01 6.86 -7.46
C TYR A 77 -23.46 6.68 -6.00
N GLY A 78 -24.54 7.36 -5.62
CA GLY A 78 -25.04 7.34 -4.26
C GLY A 78 -24.06 7.98 -3.28
N LEU A 79 -23.83 7.34 -2.13
CA LEU A 79 -23.05 7.95 -1.06
C LEU A 79 -21.54 7.80 -1.28
N VAL A 80 -20.88 8.91 -1.61
CA VAL A 80 -19.46 8.97 -1.93
C VAL A 80 -18.66 9.50 -0.74
N TYR A 81 -17.54 8.84 -0.44
CA TYR A 81 -16.57 9.24 0.57
C TYR A 81 -15.19 9.35 -0.07
N ARG A 82 -14.57 10.53 -0.01
CA ARG A 82 -13.23 10.77 -0.59
C ARG A 82 -12.27 11.33 0.44
N ASN A 83 -10.99 11.11 0.19
CA ASN A 83 -9.91 11.59 1.04
C ASN A 83 -8.86 12.33 0.20
N LEU A 84 -8.52 13.55 0.61
CA LEU A 84 -7.64 14.42 -0.18
C LEU A 84 -6.30 13.76 -0.53
N ARG A 85 -5.65 13.06 0.42
CA ARG A 85 -4.38 12.37 0.15
C ARG A 85 -4.56 11.34 -0.97
N ARG A 86 -5.57 10.49 -0.89
CA ARG A 86 -5.82 9.41 -1.87
C ARG A 86 -6.15 9.99 -3.23
N THR A 87 -7.03 10.99 -3.26
CA THR A 87 -7.41 11.69 -4.49
C THR A 87 -6.22 12.41 -5.13
N LEU A 88 -5.41 13.15 -4.37
CA LEU A 88 -4.20 13.79 -4.89
C LEU A 88 -3.20 12.75 -5.42
N LYS A 89 -3.00 11.64 -4.72
CA LYS A 89 -2.11 10.56 -5.17
C LYS A 89 -2.57 9.98 -6.51
N ALA A 90 -3.86 9.72 -6.66
CA ALA A 90 -4.44 9.24 -7.91
C ALA A 90 -4.35 10.30 -9.02
N GLN A 91 -4.75 11.55 -8.74
CA GLN A 91 -4.82 12.62 -9.73
C GLN A 91 -3.44 12.99 -10.28
N LEU A 92 -2.48 13.24 -9.38
CA LEU A 92 -1.16 13.75 -9.72
C LEU A 92 -0.27 12.69 -10.39
N MET A 93 -0.66 11.42 -10.32
CA MET A 93 0.05 10.30 -10.96
C MET A 93 0.21 10.50 -12.48
N ARG A 94 -0.73 11.19 -13.13
CA ARG A 94 -0.70 11.49 -14.57
C ARG A 94 0.52 12.31 -14.99
N HIS A 95 1.08 13.10 -14.08
CA HIS A 95 2.27 13.93 -14.32
C HIS A 95 3.57 13.12 -14.26
N ARG A 96 3.50 11.83 -13.89
CA ARG A 96 4.64 10.90 -13.80
C ARG A 96 5.77 11.36 -12.87
N ILE A 97 5.50 12.31 -11.98
CA ILE A 97 6.41 12.78 -10.92
C ILE A 97 5.91 12.31 -9.55
N PRO A 98 6.70 11.53 -8.79
CA PRO A 98 6.35 11.13 -7.43
C PRO A 98 6.14 12.34 -6.50
N THR A 99 5.14 12.24 -5.63
CA THR A 99 4.81 13.31 -4.67
C THR A 99 5.06 12.90 -3.22
N GLN A 100 5.40 13.84 -2.35
CA GLN A 100 5.49 13.63 -0.90
C GLN A 100 4.68 14.70 -0.18
N ILE A 101 3.57 14.32 0.45
CA ILE A 101 2.79 15.27 1.26
C ILE A 101 3.49 15.49 2.58
N LEU A 102 3.66 16.75 2.96
CA LEU A 102 4.27 17.18 4.19
C LEU A 102 3.28 18.10 4.92
N LEU A 103 3.05 17.81 6.21
CA LEU A 103 2.09 18.57 7.02
C LEU A 103 2.86 19.45 7.99
N ARG A 104 2.49 20.73 8.07
CA ARG A 104 3.11 21.73 8.96
C ARG A 104 3.23 21.22 10.40
N ARG A 105 2.14 20.67 10.95
CA ARG A 105 2.11 20.08 12.29
C ARG A 105 3.14 18.97 12.56
N THR A 106 3.66 18.32 11.52
CA THR A 106 4.64 17.24 11.64
C THR A 106 6.07 17.79 11.61
N VAL A 107 6.33 18.83 10.82
CA VAL A 107 7.67 19.42 10.67
C VAL A 107 7.99 20.43 11.77
N GLU A 108 6.98 21.19 12.19
CA GLU A 108 7.10 22.24 13.22
C GLU A 108 6.76 21.72 14.63
N ALA A 109 6.62 20.40 14.81
CA ALA A 109 6.30 19.82 16.10
C ALA A 109 7.41 20.11 17.11
N LYS A 110 7.04 20.75 18.23
CA LYS A 110 7.95 20.92 19.37
C LYS A 110 8.26 19.57 20.02
N PRO A 111 9.44 19.39 20.65
CA PRO A 111 9.73 18.20 21.44
C PRO A 111 8.62 17.93 22.46
N GLY A 112 8.13 16.68 22.50
CA GLY A 112 7.02 16.28 23.38
C GLY A 112 5.62 16.58 22.84
N ALA A 113 5.47 17.07 21.60
CA ALA A 113 4.17 17.22 20.97
C ALA A 113 3.42 15.88 20.93
N ARG A 114 2.16 15.88 21.36
CA ARG A 114 1.31 14.67 21.32
C ARG A 114 1.04 14.27 19.87
N ASN A 115 1.01 12.97 19.62
CA ASN A 115 0.68 12.37 18.31
C ASN A 115 1.64 12.73 17.16
N VAL A 116 2.86 13.17 17.48
CA VAL A 116 3.94 13.34 16.50
C VAL A 116 5.17 12.60 17.01
N ASP A 117 5.80 11.84 16.12
CA ASP A 117 7.07 11.18 16.43
C ASP A 117 8.17 12.22 16.71
N PRO A 118 9.23 11.89 17.47
CA PRO A 118 10.39 12.75 17.62
C PRO A 118 10.97 13.18 16.26
N ALA A 119 11.49 14.41 16.18
CA ALA A 119 11.98 15.00 14.94
C ALA A 119 13.02 14.12 14.21
N SER A 120 13.88 13.41 14.95
CA SER A 120 14.85 12.47 14.37
C SER A 120 14.18 11.33 13.62
N ARG A 121 13.12 10.73 14.18
CA ARG A 121 12.36 9.65 13.55
C ARG A 121 11.55 10.15 12.35
N VAL A 122 10.98 11.35 12.45
CA VAL A 122 10.31 12.02 11.32
C VAL A 122 11.29 12.22 10.17
N ALA A 123 12.48 12.76 10.45
CA ALA A 123 13.53 12.97 9.45
C ALA A 123 13.96 11.65 8.78
N TRP A 124 14.28 10.61 9.58
CA TRP A 124 14.67 9.30 9.04
C TRP A 124 13.59 8.70 8.12
N ASN A 125 12.31 8.75 8.52
CA ASN A 125 11.22 8.26 7.69
C ASN A 125 11.06 9.09 6.42
N LEU A 126 11.13 10.43 6.52
CA LEU A 126 10.98 11.33 5.38
C LEU A 126 12.09 11.11 4.36
N PHE A 127 13.36 11.17 4.76
CA PHE A 127 14.49 11.03 3.84
C PHE A 127 14.58 9.63 3.23
N THR A 128 14.22 8.58 3.96
CA THR A 128 14.12 7.22 3.40
C THR A 128 13.07 7.16 2.29
N SER A 129 11.89 7.72 2.52
CA SER A 129 10.80 7.79 1.53
C SER A 129 11.19 8.63 0.31
N LEU A 130 11.83 9.79 0.53
CA LEU A 130 12.31 10.67 -0.54
C LEU A 130 13.37 9.97 -1.41
N PHE A 131 14.35 9.32 -0.79
CA PHE A 131 15.38 8.56 -1.51
C PHE A 131 14.77 7.46 -2.37
N TYR A 132 13.81 6.70 -1.83
CA TYR A 132 13.10 5.68 -2.60
C TYR A 132 12.32 6.26 -3.79
N LYS A 133 11.57 7.34 -3.56
CA LYS A 133 10.77 7.97 -4.62
C LYS A 133 11.62 8.62 -5.71
N ALA A 134 12.82 9.09 -5.37
CA ALA A 134 13.81 9.56 -6.32
C ALA A 134 14.46 8.43 -7.15
N GLY A 135 14.14 7.16 -6.87
CA GLY A 135 14.64 5.98 -7.60
C GLY A 135 15.71 5.18 -6.85
N GLY A 136 16.10 5.61 -5.66
CA GLY A 136 17.01 4.86 -4.80
C GLY A 136 16.37 3.60 -4.23
N VAL A 137 17.19 2.64 -3.82
CA VAL A 137 16.75 1.44 -3.09
C VAL A 137 17.42 1.46 -1.71
N PRO A 138 16.70 1.86 -0.64
CA PRO A 138 17.31 2.05 0.68
C PRO A 138 18.00 0.80 1.25
N TRP A 139 17.41 -0.38 1.05
CA TRP A 139 17.95 -1.69 1.45
C TRP A 139 17.25 -2.81 0.68
N ARG A 140 17.87 -3.99 0.67
CA ARG A 140 17.33 -5.23 0.12
C ARG A 140 17.28 -6.32 1.19
N PRO A 141 16.33 -7.26 1.13
CA PRO A 141 16.27 -8.36 2.07
C PRO A 141 17.36 -9.38 1.71
N VAL A 142 17.88 -10.07 2.73
CA VAL A 142 18.77 -11.23 2.54
C VAL A 142 18.01 -12.47 3.01
N GLY A 143 18.08 -13.54 2.21
CA GLY A 143 17.45 -14.83 2.54
C GLY A 143 16.08 -15.08 1.91
N LEU A 144 15.60 -14.20 1.03
CA LEU A 144 14.51 -14.57 0.11
C LEU A 144 15.08 -15.49 -0.98
N ARG A 145 14.28 -16.45 -1.42
CA ARG A 145 14.65 -17.35 -2.52
C ARG A 145 14.76 -16.53 -3.81
N ALA A 146 15.83 -16.78 -4.57
CA ALA A 146 16.00 -16.17 -5.89
C ALA A 146 14.84 -16.57 -6.81
N ASP A 147 14.56 -15.72 -7.79
CA ASP A 147 13.56 -15.96 -8.83
C ASP A 147 12.15 -16.25 -8.27
N THR A 148 11.85 -15.73 -7.09
CA THR A 148 10.53 -15.86 -6.45
C THR A 148 9.74 -14.56 -6.63
N CYS A 149 8.54 -14.68 -7.21
CA CYS A 149 7.60 -13.59 -7.34
C CYS A 149 6.58 -13.62 -6.19
N TYR A 150 6.65 -12.63 -5.31
CA TYR A 150 5.72 -12.44 -4.20
C TYR A 150 4.56 -11.55 -4.61
N ILE A 151 3.32 -12.03 -4.54
CA ILE A 151 2.13 -11.33 -4.99
C ILE A 151 1.22 -11.03 -3.80
N GLY A 152 0.84 -9.78 -3.61
CA GLY A 152 -0.23 -9.39 -2.70
C GLY A 152 -1.53 -9.13 -3.45
N ILE A 153 -2.62 -9.80 -3.09
CA ILE A 153 -3.94 -9.59 -3.67
C ILE A 153 -4.84 -8.85 -2.68
N SER A 154 -5.58 -7.86 -3.19
CA SER A 154 -6.64 -7.17 -2.46
C SER A 154 -7.80 -6.81 -3.37
N PHE A 155 -8.94 -6.53 -2.75
CA PHE A 155 -10.16 -6.17 -3.46
C PHE A 155 -10.63 -4.81 -2.96
N HIS A 156 -11.09 -3.97 -3.87
CA HIS A 156 -11.67 -2.67 -3.54
C HIS A 156 -12.96 -2.42 -4.30
N ARG A 157 -13.77 -1.51 -3.78
CA ARG A 157 -14.95 -0.99 -4.48
C ARG A 157 -14.50 0.14 -5.40
N PRO A 158 -14.80 0.11 -6.70
CA PRO A 158 -14.67 1.29 -7.54
C PRO A 158 -15.37 2.49 -6.91
N LEU A 159 -14.77 3.68 -7.02
CA LEU A 159 -15.51 4.91 -6.78
C LEU A 159 -16.48 5.04 -7.94
N GLY A 160 -17.76 5.25 -7.63
CA GLY A 160 -18.72 5.44 -8.70
C GLY A 160 -19.40 4.19 -9.23
N SER A 161 -19.56 3.15 -8.41
CA SER A 161 -20.43 2.03 -8.79
C SER A 161 -21.81 2.21 -8.15
N THR A 162 -22.87 2.33 -8.96
CA THR A 162 -24.27 2.15 -8.50
C THR A 162 -24.44 0.79 -7.85
N ASP A 163 -23.72 -0.19 -8.39
CA ASP A 163 -23.69 -1.56 -7.93
C ASP A 163 -22.74 -1.69 -6.73
N ASN A 164 -23.31 -1.72 -5.52
CA ASN A 164 -22.58 -1.97 -4.28
C ASN A 164 -21.88 -3.35 -4.25
N THR A 165 -22.19 -4.23 -5.20
CA THR A 165 -21.56 -5.54 -5.34
C THR A 165 -20.29 -5.48 -6.17
N LEU A 166 -20.08 -4.48 -7.03
CA LEU A 166 -18.89 -4.43 -7.89
C LEU A 166 -17.60 -4.33 -7.06
N ARG A 167 -16.60 -5.14 -7.44
CA ARG A 167 -15.27 -5.20 -6.85
C ARG A 167 -14.23 -5.25 -7.96
N THR A 168 -13.10 -4.59 -7.71
CA THR A 168 -11.92 -4.65 -8.56
C THR A 168 -10.80 -5.31 -7.79
N SER A 169 -10.22 -6.34 -8.39
CA SER A 169 -9.00 -6.96 -7.86
C SER A 169 -7.78 -6.10 -8.14
N VAL A 170 -6.83 -6.10 -7.22
CA VAL A 170 -5.52 -5.46 -7.37
C VAL A 170 -4.48 -6.47 -6.98
N ALA A 171 -3.57 -6.76 -7.90
CA ALA A 171 -2.39 -7.55 -7.62
C ALA A 171 -1.17 -6.63 -7.56
N GLN A 172 -0.31 -6.91 -6.59
CA GLN A 172 0.98 -6.29 -6.48
C GLN A 172 2.05 -7.37 -6.42
N ALA A 173 2.92 -7.41 -7.42
CA ALA A 173 3.99 -8.38 -7.48
C ALA A 173 5.32 -7.73 -7.06
N PHE A 174 6.17 -8.49 -6.38
CA PHE A 174 7.52 -8.10 -5.99
C PHE A 174 8.47 -9.23 -6.36
N ASP A 175 9.65 -8.86 -6.88
CA ASP A 175 10.77 -9.79 -6.99
C ASP A 175 11.53 -9.92 -5.66
N GLU A 176 12.56 -10.77 -5.64
CA GLU A 176 13.45 -10.97 -4.49
C GLU A 176 14.26 -9.71 -4.10
N HIS A 177 14.34 -8.72 -5.00
CA HIS A 177 15.01 -7.44 -4.76
C HIS A 177 14.05 -6.37 -4.22
N GLY A 178 12.75 -6.65 -4.16
CA GLY A 178 11.69 -5.75 -3.74
C GLY A 178 11.19 -4.80 -4.83
N ALA A 179 11.63 -4.96 -6.09
CA ALA A 179 11.08 -4.20 -7.20
C ALA A 179 9.62 -4.61 -7.39
N GLY A 180 8.72 -3.65 -7.20
CA GLY A 180 7.28 -3.89 -7.14
C GLY A 180 6.55 -3.35 -8.36
N LEU A 181 5.68 -4.18 -8.93
CA LEU A 181 4.72 -3.81 -9.97
C LEU A 181 3.29 -3.87 -9.42
N ILE A 182 2.44 -2.94 -9.83
CA ILE A 182 1.02 -2.86 -9.46
C ILE A 182 0.18 -3.06 -10.72
N LEU A 183 -0.84 -3.90 -10.60
CA LEU A 183 -1.77 -4.23 -11.67
C LEU A 183 -3.21 -4.08 -11.18
N ARG A 184 -4.03 -3.44 -12.00
CA ARG A 184 -5.49 -3.48 -11.87
C ARG A 184 -5.94 -4.78 -12.52
N GLY A 185 -6.55 -5.64 -11.72
CA GLY A 185 -7.17 -6.86 -12.20
C GLY A 185 -8.60 -6.65 -12.65
N PRO A 186 -9.29 -7.73 -13.01
CA PRO A 186 -10.61 -7.66 -13.61
C PRO A 186 -11.70 -7.33 -12.58
N ASP A 187 -12.79 -6.72 -13.05
CA ASP A 187 -13.94 -6.24 -12.26
C ASP A 187 -15.04 -7.30 -12.13
N PHE A 188 -15.40 -7.71 -10.91
CA PHE A 188 -16.37 -8.78 -10.66
C PHE A 188 -17.45 -8.35 -9.66
N ARG A 189 -18.60 -9.02 -9.68
CA ARG A 189 -19.68 -8.78 -8.72
C ARG A 189 -19.50 -9.63 -7.47
N TRP A 190 -19.72 -9.02 -6.31
CA TRP A 190 -19.64 -9.64 -5.01
C TRP A 190 -20.67 -9.05 -4.04
N ASP A 191 -21.72 -9.80 -3.74
CA ASP A 191 -22.73 -9.33 -2.79
C ASP A 191 -22.30 -9.69 -1.38
N SER A 192 -21.83 -8.68 -0.63
CA SER A 192 -21.37 -8.91 0.74
C SER A 192 -22.45 -9.37 1.72
N SER A 193 -23.73 -9.22 1.37
CA SER A 193 -24.86 -9.70 2.20
C SER A 193 -25.16 -11.18 1.97
N ARG A 194 -24.96 -11.67 0.74
CA ARG A 194 -25.22 -13.06 0.34
C ARG A 194 -23.96 -13.93 0.43
N ASP A 195 -22.84 -13.41 -0.08
CA ASP A 195 -21.60 -14.15 -0.30
C ASP A 195 -20.59 -13.93 0.85
N GLY A 196 -20.88 -13.00 1.76
CA GLY A 196 -20.09 -12.71 2.95
C GLY A 196 -19.14 -11.51 2.80
N PRO A 197 -18.44 -11.15 3.89
CA PRO A 197 -17.75 -9.85 3.98
C PRO A 197 -16.45 -9.77 3.15
N SER A 198 -15.85 -10.92 2.81
CA SER A 198 -14.56 -10.99 2.09
C SER A 198 -14.82 -11.34 0.63
N PRO A 199 -14.41 -10.51 -0.34
CA PRO A 199 -14.52 -10.87 -1.75
C PRO A 199 -13.60 -12.02 -2.15
N HIS A 200 -14.07 -12.85 -3.07
CA HIS A 200 -13.33 -13.96 -3.69
C HIS A 200 -13.53 -13.92 -5.21
N LEU A 201 -12.50 -14.31 -5.96
CA LEU A 201 -12.59 -14.46 -7.41
C LEU A 201 -13.15 -15.84 -7.76
N ASP A 202 -13.86 -15.94 -8.88
CA ASP A 202 -14.07 -17.23 -9.53
C ASP A 202 -12.78 -17.72 -10.22
N ALA A 203 -12.80 -18.96 -10.71
CA ALA A 203 -11.63 -19.58 -11.32
C ALA A 203 -11.13 -18.84 -12.57
N GLU A 204 -12.03 -18.35 -13.42
CA GLU A 204 -11.68 -17.63 -14.64
C GLU A 204 -10.95 -16.32 -14.32
N ARG A 205 -11.49 -15.53 -13.40
CA ARG A 205 -10.92 -14.24 -12.98
C ARG A 205 -9.62 -14.41 -12.20
N ALA A 206 -9.50 -15.48 -11.41
CA ALA A 206 -8.27 -15.82 -10.72
C ALA A 206 -7.14 -16.20 -11.71
N ASP A 207 -7.45 -17.02 -12.72
CA ASP A 207 -6.53 -17.36 -13.81
C ASP A 207 -6.12 -16.11 -14.61
N GLU A 208 -7.08 -15.28 -15.02
CA GLU A 208 -6.84 -14.04 -15.76
C GLU A 208 -5.89 -13.10 -15.01
N LEU A 209 -6.17 -12.85 -13.72
CA LEU A 209 -5.34 -12.00 -12.88
C LEU A 209 -3.90 -12.52 -12.78
N MET A 210 -3.73 -13.83 -12.60
CA MET A 210 -2.41 -14.43 -12.48
C MET A 210 -1.63 -14.37 -13.78
N ARG A 211 -2.27 -14.69 -14.92
CA ARG A 211 -1.63 -14.55 -16.24
C ARG A 211 -1.24 -13.10 -16.52
N LEU A 212 -2.03 -12.12 -16.10
CA LEU A 212 -1.67 -10.70 -16.20
C LEU A 212 -0.39 -10.39 -15.41
N VAL A 213 -0.28 -10.90 -14.17
CA VAL A 213 0.92 -10.73 -13.34
C VAL A 213 2.14 -11.38 -13.98
N LEU A 214 2.03 -12.63 -14.42
CA LEU A 214 3.14 -13.37 -15.05
C LEU A 214 3.61 -12.71 -16.35
N ARG A 215 2.68 -12.29 -17.22
CA ARG A 215 3.02 -11.54 -18.44
C ARG A 215 3.79 -10.27 -18.12
N ARG A 216 3.35 -9.51 -17.10
CA ARG A 216 4.03 -8.28 -16.70
C ARG A 216 5.42 -8.56 -16.11
N TYR A 217 5.53 -9.57 -15.25
CA TYR A 217 6.80 -10.00 -14.68
C TYR A 217 7.78 -10.36 -15.79
N ARG A 218 7.40 -11.22 -16.74
CA ARG A 218 8.23 -11.62 -17.89
C ARG A 218 8.63 -10.44 -18.77
N ALA A 219 7.74 -9.46 -18.96
CA ALA A 219 8.06 -8.25 -19.71
C ALA A 219 9.17 -7.41 -19.04
N GLU A 220 9.22 -7.38 -17.71
CA GLU A 220 10.22 -6.63 -16.93
C GLU A 220 11.53 -7.41 -16.73
N THR A 221 11.45 -8.71 -16.42
CA THR A 221 12.62 -9.53 -16.04
C THR A 221 13.17 -10.38 -17.18
N ARG A 222 12.47 -10.46 -18.32
CA ARG A 222 12.76 -11.31 -19.48
C ARG A 222 12.73 -12.83 -19.21
N ARG A 223 12.23 -13.24 -18.05
CA ARG A 223 12.12 -14.64 -17.63
C ARG A 223 10.85 -14.86 -16.82
N ASP A 224 10.38 -16.11 -16.78
CA ASP A 224 9.32 -16.50 -15.86
C ASP A 224 9.90 -16.72 -14.45
N PRO A 225 9.13 -16.48 -13.37
CA PRO A 225 9.59 -16.76 -12.03
C PRO A 225 9.73 -18.28 -11.81
N ALA A 226 10.71 -18.70 -11.03
CA ALA A 226 10.84 -20.10 -10.63
C ALA A 226 9.77 -20.48 -9.59
N ARG A 227 9.35 -19.52 -8.76
CA ARG A 227 8.32 -19.73 -7.75
C ARG A 227 7.39 -18.54 -7.61
N VAL A 228 6.11 -18.78 -7.39
CA VAL A 228 5.12 -17.73 -7.11
C VAL A 228 4.53 -17.90 -5.72
N VAL A 229 4.50 -16.83 -4.93
CA VAL A 229 3.88 -16.84 -3.59
C VAL A 229 2.78 -15.80 -3.54
N ILE A 230 1.53 -16.24 -3.36
CA ILE A 230 0.35 -15.37 -3.31
C ILE A 230 -0.06 -15.14 -1.85
N HIS A 231 -0.11 -13.89 -1.45
CA HIS A 231 -0.59 -13.44 -0.15
C HIS A 231 -1.93 -12.72 -0.28
N LYS A 232 -2.92 -13.15 0.51
CA LYS A 232 -4.17 -12.40 0.73
C LYS A 232 -4.62 -12.48 2.18
N THR A 233 -5.66 -11.73 2.55
CA THR A 233 -6.11 -11.65 3.95
C THR A 233 -7.28 -12.57 4.30
N SER A 234 -7.94 -13.17 3.31
CA SER A 234 -9.01 -14.16 3.46
C SER A 234 -8.51 -15.57 3.08
N ARG A 235 -9.16 -16.63 3.55
CA ARG A 235 -8.87 -18.02 3.11
C ARG A 235 -9.14 -18.18 1.62
N PHE A 236 -8.49 -19.10 0.91
CA PHE A 236 -8.78 -19.32 -0.51
C PHE A 236 -10.07 -20.12 -0.66
N TRP A 237 -10.92 -19.72 -1.61
CA TRP A 237 -12.03 -20.56 -2.07
C TRP A 237 -11.54 -21.54 -3.12
N ASP A 238 -12.27 -22.63 -3.32
CA ASP A 238 -11.91 -23.69 -4.25
C ASP A 238 -11.70 -23.14 -5.67
N ASP A 239 -12.65 -22.35 -6.16
CA ASP A 239 -12.55 -21.66 -7.45
C ASP A 239 -11.30 -20.77 -7.56
N GLU A 240 -10.97 -19.99 -6.52
CA GLU A 240 -9.74 -19.17 -6.53
C GLU A 240 -8.49 -20.06 -6.64
N ARG A 241 -8.46 -21.18 -5.92
CA ARG A 241 -7.32 -22.10 -5.95
C ARG A 241 -7.18 -22.70 -7.33
N ASP A 242 -8.27 -23.19 -7.92
CA ASP A 242 -8.26 -23.83 -9.24
C ASP A 242 -7.80 -22.84 -10.31
N GLY A 243 -8.30 -21.60 -10.29
CA GLY A 243 -7.90 -20.55 -11.23
C GLY A 243 -6.43 -20.13 -11.07
N PHE A 244 -5.96 -19.91 -9.83
CA PHE A 244 -4.55 -19.59 -9.61
C PHE A 244 -3.63 -20.75 -10.01
N GLN A 245 -3.99 -21.99 -9.69
CA GLN A 245 -3.19 -23.16 -10.05
C GLN A 245 -3.15 -23.39 -11.56
N SER A 246 -4.27 -23.21 -12.26
CA SER A 246 -4.34 -23.27 -13.74
C SER A 246 -3.36 -22.31 -14.41
N ALA A 247 -3.26 -21.08 -13.91
CA ALA A 247 -2.32 -20.09 -14.45
C ALA A 247 -0.85 -20.36 -14.09
N LEU A 248 -0.59 -21.20 -13.09
CA LEU A 248 0.74 -21.51 -12.56
C LEU A 248 1.29 -22.86 -13.01
N LEU A 249 0.63 -23.57 -13.94
CA LEU A 249 1.05 -24.89 -14.42
C LEU A 249 2.49 -24.92 -14.98
N ASP A 250 2.93 -23.84 -15.62
CA ASP A 250 4.27 -23.71 -16.20
C ASP A 250 5.32 -23.20 -15.19
N ILE A 251 4.91 -22.90 -13.95
CA ILE A 251 5.79 -22.40 -12.89
C ILE A 251 6.23 -23.57 -12.00
N THR A 252 7.53 -23.63 -11.69
CA THR A 252 8.13 -24.79 -10.99
C THR A 252 7.60 -25.02 -9.59
N GLY A 253 7.18 -23.96 -8.89
CA GLY A 253 6.54 -24.11 -7.59
C GLY A 253 5.66 -22.93 -7.22
N PHE A 254 4.72 -23.16 -6.31
CA PHE A 254 3.84 -22.11 -5.84
C PHE A 254 3.44 -22.28 -4.38
N ASP A 255 3.04 -21.17 -3.76
CA ASP A 255 2.40 -21.17 -2.45
C ASP A 255 1.29 -20.12 -2.38
N LEU A 256 0.08 -20.57 -2.06
CA LEU A 256 -1.08 -19.75 -1.76
C LEU A 256 -1.18 -19.59 -0.23
N VAL A 257 -0.98 -18.39 0.30
CA VAL A 257 -0.92 -18.14 1.75
C VAL A 257 -1.91 -17.05 2.16
N ALA A 258 -2.87 -17.42 3.01
CA ALA A 258 -3.77 -16.45 3.63
C ALA A 258 -3.17 -15.98 4.97
N VAL A 259 -2.89 -14.68 5.07
CA VAL A 259 -2.32 -14.06 6.26
C VAL A 259 -3.34 -13.09 6.86
N ALA A 260 -3.99 -13.51 7.94
CA ALA A 260 -4.96 -12.69 8.66
C ALA A 260 -4.28 -11.88 9.78
N PRO A 261 -4.51 -10.56 9.87
CA PRO A 261 -3.92 -9.71 10.90
C PRO A 261 -4.60 -9.84 12.27
N THR A 262 -5.75 -10.52 12.31
CA THR A 262 -6.52 -10.76 13.53
C THR A 262 -6.02 -12.02 14.21
N SER A 263 -5.87 -11.97 15.53
CA SER A 263 -5.63 -13.14 16.34
C SER A 263 -6.55 -13.16 17.55
N GLU A 264 -7.11 -14.34 17.81
CA GLU A 264 -7.88 -14.61 19.03
C GLU A 264 -6.95 -15.14 20.14
N VAL A 265 -5.73 -15.54 19.77
CA VAL A 265 -4.74 -16.13 20.67
C VAL A 265 -3.55 -15.19 20.83
N ARG A 266 -3.00 -15.13 22.04
CA ARG A 266 -1.75 -14.44 22.38
C ARG A 266 -0.93 -15.29 23.34
N LEU A 267 0.36 -15.40 23.08
CA LEU A 267 1.33 -15.93 24.03
C LEU A 267 1.69 -14.87 25.08
N VAL A 268 1.87 -15.34 26.31
CA VAL A 268 2.46 -14.58 27.41
C VAL A 268 3.76 -15.28 27.78
N ARG A 269 4.82 -14.49 27.98
CA ARG A 269 6.13 -14.98 28.41
C ARG A 269 6.36 -14.56 29.85
N ALA A 270 7.00 -15.43 30.64
CA ALA A 270 7.50 -15.04 31.95
C ALA A 270 8.50 -13.87 31.83
N GLY A 271 8.31 -12.83 32.64
CA GLY A 271 9.13 -11.62 32.63
C GLY A 271 8.40 -10.39 32.11
N ARG A 272 9.17 -9.34 31.77
CA ARG A 272 8.63 -8.01 31.39
C ARG A 272 8.43 -7.82 29.88
N TYR A 273 9.00 -8.70 29.06
CA TYR A 273 9.02 -8.54 27.62
C TYR A 273 8.03 -9.49 26.92
N PRO A 274 7.42 -9.05 25.80
CA PRO A 274 6.52 -9.90 25.03
C PRO A 274 7.25 -11.09 24.38
N PRO A 275 6.50 -12.00 23.74
CA PRO A 275 7.07 -13.03 22.86
C PRO A 275 8.10 -12.47 21.88
N LEU A 276 9.06 -13.31 21.50
CA LEU A 276 10.10 -12.92 20.56
C LEU A 276 9.49 -12.65 19.18
N ARG A 277 9.99 -11.60 18.50
CA ARG A 277 9.70 -11.45 17.08
C ARG A 277 10.26 -12.67 16.35
N GLY A 278 9.39 -13.33 15.58
CA GLY A 278 9.68 -14.55 14.84
C GLY A 278 9.22 -15.83 15.53
N THR A 279 8.58 -15.75 16.70
CA THR A 279 7.93 -16.91 17.31
C THR A 279 6.79 -17.42 16.42
N LEU A 280 6.97 -18.62 15.88
CA LEU A 280 5.94 -19.42 15.22
C LEU A 280 5.38 -20.41 16.23
N PHE A 281 4.07 -20.45 16.40
CA PHE A 281 3.41 -21.41 17.29
C PHE A 281 2.08 -21.86 16.68
N SER A 282 1.47 -22.86 17.32
CA SER A 282 0.20 -23.43 16.86
C SER A 282 -0.76 -23.58 18.02
N ALA A 283 -2.05 -23.39 17.73
CA ALA A 283 -3.14 -23.70 18.65
C ALA A 283 -4.15 -24.54 17.87
N GLY A 284 -4.22 -25.84 18.18
CA GLY A 284 -4.84 -26.82 17.28
C GLY A 284 -4.15 -26.82 15.91
N ASP A 285 -4.95 -26.81 14.85
CA ASP A 285 -4.47 -26.79 13.46
C ASP A 285 -4.12 -25.39 12.94
N VAL A 286 -4.35 -24.35 13.75
CA VAL A 286 -4.11 -22.97 13.36
C VAL A 286 -2.67 -22.56 13.69
N ARG A 287 -1.97 -21.99 12.70
CA ARG A 287 -0.59 -21.50 12.85
C ARG A 287 -0.58 -19.98 13.04
N TYR A 288 0.32 -19.52 13.90
CA TYR A 288 0.45 -18.11 14.29
C TYR A 288 1.91 -17.66 14.30
N LEU A 289 2.16 -16.47 13.78
CA LEU A 289 3.49 -15.89 13.64
C LEU A 289 3.58 -14.50 14.26
N TYR A 290 4.43 -14.34 15.27
CA TYR A 290 4.76 -13.03 15.82
C TYR A 290 5.69 -12.23 14.90
N THR A 291 5.13 -11.38 14.05
CA THR A 291 5.91 -10.43 13.22
C THR A 291 6.33 -9.17 13.98
N THR A 292 5.66 -8.89 15.10
CA THR A 292 6.04 -7.92 16.12
C THR A 292 6.29 -8.64 17.44
N GLY A 293 7.18 -8.11 18.27
CA GLY A 293 7.57 -8.77 19.52
C GLY A 293 8.92 -8.25 20.00
N TYR A 294 9.45 -8.84 21.06
CA TYR A 294 10.78 -8.49 21.56
C TYR A 294 11.84 -8.80 20.50
N ILE A 295 12.72 -7.82 20.23
CA ILE A 295 13.80 -7.94 19.24
C ILE A 295 15.12 -8.00 20.01
N PRO A 296 15.78 -9.17 20.12
CA PRO A 296 17.01 -9.31 20.89
C PRO A 296 18.12 -8.33 20.48
N ALA A 297 18.29 -8.09 19.18
CA ALA A 297 19.30 -7.16 18.66
C ALA A 297 19.07 -5.69 19.06
N LEU A 298 17.82 -5.31 19.39
CA LEU A 298 17.48 -3.98 19.89
C LEU A 298 17.34 -3.95 21.42
N GLN A 299 17.41 -5.12 22.06
CA GLN A 299 17.08 -5.33 23.48
C GLN A 299 15.76 -4.68 23.91
N ALA A 300 14.81 -4.57 22.98
CA ALA A 300 13.60 -3.78 23.17
C ALA A 300 12.44 -4.28 22.31
N TYR A 301 11.24 -3.82 22.67
CA TYR A 301 10.05 -3.88 21.85
C TYR A 301 9.57 -2.45 21.55
N PRO A 302 9.84 -1.91 20.35
CA PRO A 302 9.66 -0.48 20.06
C PRO A 302 8.20 -0.09 19.72
N HIS A 303 7.21 -0.78 20.29
CA HIS A 303 5.79 -0.49 20.06
C HIS A 303 5.04 -0.38 21.40
N GLY A 304 4.06 0.52 21.45
CA GLY A 304 3.31 0.85 22.68
C GLY A 304 2.08 -0.01 22.97
N HIS A 305 1.91 -1.16 22.30
CA HIS A 305 0.73 -2.03 22.48
C HIS A 305 1.16 -3.50 22.58
N VAL A 306 0.37 -4.32 23.27
CA VAL A 306 0.63 -5.77 23.37
C VAL A 306 0.67 -6.37 21.96
N PRO A 307 1.76 -7.04 21.55
CA PRO A 307 1.86 -7.60 20.21
C PRO A 307 0.81 -8.70 20.02
N ALA A 308 0.29 -8.78 18.79
CA ALA A 308 -0.59 -9.83 18.33
C ALA A 308 0.12 -10.58 17.20
N PRO A 309 0.10 -11.92 17.20
CA PRO A 309 0.62 -12.68 16.07
C PRO A 309 -0.28 -12.50 14.84
N LEU A 310 0.29 -12.67 13.65
CA LEU A 310 -0.49 -12.90 12.44
C LEU A 310 -0.94 -14.36 12.43
N GLN A 311 -2.17 -14.62 12.01
CA GLN A 311 -2.65 -15.97 11.73
C GLN A 311 -2.28 -16.33 10.29
N ILE A 312 -1.60 -17.46 10.11
CA ILE A 312 -1.48 -18.08 8.79
C ILE A 312 -2.73 -18.94 8.65
N ALA A 313 -3.76 -18.33 8.08
CA ALA A 313 -5.11 -18.89 8.06
C ALA A 313 -5.20 -20.05 7.08
N ASP A 314 -4.47 -19.99 5.98
CA ASP A 314 -4.54 -20.97 4.90
C ASP A 314 -3.20 -21.06 4.20
N HIS A 315 -2.82 -22.27 3.77
CA HIS A 315 -1.58 -22.51 3.05
C HIS A 315 -1.73 -23.74 2.13
N HIS A 316 -1.61 -23.51 0.82
CA HIS A 316 -1.59 -24.56 -0.21
C HIS A 316 -0.35 -24.35 -1.08
N GLY A 317 0.55 -25.33 -1.15
CA GLY A 317 1.77 -25.19 -1.93
C GLY A 317 2.90 -26.09 -1.47
N ASP A 318 4.07 -25.88 -2.05
CA ASP A 318 5.21 -26.79 -1.95
C ASP A 318 6.12 -26.51 -0.74
N ALA A 319 6.13 -25.27 -0.23
CA ALA A 319 7.09 -24.87 0.80
C ALA A 319 6.63 -25.30 2.20
N ALA A 320 7.57 -25.67 3.07
CA ALA A 320 7.23 -25.89 4.48
C ALA A 320 6.73 -24.60 5.16
N ILE A 321 5.80 -24.73 6.10
CA ILE A 321 5.25 -23.60 6.86
C ILE A 321 6.33 -22.74 7.55
N THR A 322 7.45 -23.34 7.94
CA THR A 322 8.60 -22.64 8.51
C THR A 322 9.27 -21.72 7.51
N SER A 323 9.41 -22.14 6.24
CA SER A 323 9.89 -21.30 5.15
C SER A 323 8.93 -20.15 4.88
N ILE A 324 7.62 -20.42 4.79
CA ILE A 324 6.59 -19.38 4.63
C ILE A 324 6.67 -18.36 5.76
N ALA A 325 6.80 -18.80 7.01
CA ALA A 325 6.91 -17.92 8.16
C ALA A 325 8.18 -17.03 8.10
N GLN A 326 9.32 -17.60 7.69
CA GLN A 326 10.56 -16.85 7.51
C GLN A 326 10.43 -15.80 6.40
N GLU A 327 9.86 -16.17 5.26
CA GLU A 327 9.61 -15.27 4.13
C GLU A 327 8.67 -14.12 4.55
N ILE A 328 7.58 -14.40 5.27
CA ILE A 328 6.69 -13.38 5.84
C ILE A 328 7.46 -12.42 6.75
N LEU A 329 8.33 -12.93 7.65
CA LEU A 329 9.15 -12.08 8.53
C LEU A 329 10.12 -11.19 7.76
N LEU A 330 10.71 -11.67 6.66
CA LEU A 330 11.60 -10.88 5.82
C LEU A 330 10.82 -9.80 5.08
N LEU A 331 9.65 -10.15 4.52
CA LEU A 331 8.78 -9.22 3.83
C LEU A 331 8.23 -8.11 4.74
N THR A 332 8.17 -8.30 6.07
CA THR A 332 7.79 -7.18 6.96
C THR A 332 8.86 -6.09 7.09
N LYS A 333 10.11 -6.38 6.70
CA LYS A 333 11.20 -5.40 6.63
C LYS A 333 11.22 -4.60 5.32
N MET A 334 10.40 -4.99 4.34
CA MET A 334 10.41 -4.41 3.00
C MET A 334 9.47 -3.20 2.86
N ASN A 335 9.54 -2.25 3.80
CA ASN A 335 8.74 -1.01 3.74
C ASN A 335 9.63 0.23 3.58
N TRP A 336 9.91 0.62 2.34
CA TRP A 336 10.73 1.81 2.02
C TRP A 336 10.07 3.16 2.33
N ASN A 337 8.88 3.17 2.94
CA ASN A 337 8.24 4.40 3.45
C ASN A 337 8.57 4.70 4.92
N SER A 338 9.35 3.85 5.59
CA SER A 338 9.75 4.07 6.98
C SER A 338 11.11 3.45 7.26
N ALA A 339 11.95 4.16 8.00
CA ALA A 339 13.23 3.65 8.51
C ALA A 339 13.08 2.74 9.75
N GLY A 340 11.85 2.40 10.14
CA GLY A 340 11.62 1.48 11.25
C GLY A 340 12.12 0.07 10.92
N PHE A 341 12.64 -0.63 11.94
CA PHE A 341 13.24 -1.97 11.79
C PHE A 341 12.38 -2.97 11.00
N ALA A 342 11.08 -3.03 11.27
CA ALA A 342 10.12 -3.88 10.58
C ALA A 342 8.69 -3.39 10.82
N GLY A 343 7.79 -3.66 9.88
CA GLY A 343 6.35 -3.51 10.06
C GLY A 343 5.69 -4.73 10.69
N ALA A 344 4.42 -4.58 11.07
CA ALA A 344 3.59 -5.68 11.58
C ALA A 344 3.07 -6.61 10.46
N LEU A 345 2.87 -6.09 9.25
CA LEU A 345 2.40 -6.85 8.10
C LEU A 345 3.51 -7.01 7.07
N PRO A 346 3.58 -8.14 6.36
CA PRO A 346 4.45 -8.26 5.20
C PRO A 346 4.07 -7.23 4.14
N VAL A 347 5.06 -6.78 3.38
CA VAL A 347 4.89 -5.73 2.36
C VAL A 347 3.74 -6.02 1.40
N THR A 348 3.60 -7.28 0.98
CA THR A 348 2.54 -7.79 0.09
C THR A 348 1.13 -7.54 0.62
N ILE A 349 0.89 -7.67 1.93
CA ILE A 349 -0.42 -7.39 2.54
C ILE A 349 -0.58 -5.91 2.91
N ARG A 350 0.49 -5.27 3.39
CA ARG A 350 0.44 -3.86 3.78
C ARG A 350 0.13 -2.97 2.59
N PHE A 351 0.81 -3.21 1.47
CA PHE A 351 0.74 -2.34 0.30
C PHE A 351 -0.48 -2.65 -0.55
N SER A 352 -0.96 -3.89 -0.64
CA SER A 352 -2.23 -4.19 -1.33
C SER A 352 -3.39 -3.33 -0.78
N ARG A 353 -3.47 -3.16 0.54
CA ARG A 353 -4.43 -2.25 1.20
C ARG A 353 -4.23 -0.77 0.83
N LEU A 354 -3.00 -0.28 0.89
CA LEU A 354 -2.67 1.11 0.57
C LEU A 354 -2.97 1.44 -0.90
N VAL A 355 -2.62 0.53 -1.80
CA VAL A 355 -2.81 0.65 -3.23
C VAL A 355 -4.29 0.59 -3.55
N GLY A 356 -5.06 -0.37 -3.02
CA GLY A 356 -6.50 -0.45 -3.23
C GLY A 356 -7.26 0.83 -2.86
N ASP A 357 -6.84 1.49 -1.77
CA ASP A 357 -7.39 2.79 -1.34
C ASP A 357 -7.17 3.93 -2.35
N ILE A 358 -6.05 3.91 -3.09
CA ILE A 358 -5.72 4.92 -4.12
C ILE A 358 -6.30 4.52 -5.46
N MET A 359 -6.24 3.23 -5.82
CA MET A 359 -6.80 2.68 -7.06
C MET A 359 -8.29 2.99 -7.20
N ARG A 360 -9.02 2.99 -6.08
CA ARG A 360 -10.41 3.45 -6.00
C ARG A 360 -10.61 4.86 -6.58
N GLU A 361 -9.66 5.77 -6.40
CA GLU A 361 -9.74 7.15 -6.87
C GLU A 361 -9.22 7.33 -8.31
N ILE A 362 -8.70 6.27 -8.94
CA ILE A 362 -8.23 6.29 -10.33
C ILE A 362 -9.41 5.90 -11.23
N PRO A 363 -9.80 6.73 -12.20
CA PRO A 363 -10.83 6.40 -13.18
C PRO A 363 -10.58 5.07 -13.90
N ALA A 364 -11.65 4.42 -14.37
CA ALA A 364 -11.58 3.12 -15.02
C ALA A 364 -10.83 3.16 -16.37
N ASP A 365 -11.01 4.25 -17.12
CA ASP A 365 -10.37 4.56 -18.40
C ASP A 365 -8.89 4.96 -18.28
N ARG A 366 -8.41 5.24 -17.06
CA ARG A 366 -7.02 5.61 -16.82
C ARG A 366 -6.22 4.42 -16.33
N GLU A 367 -5.18 4.07 -17.09
CA GLU A 367 -4.22 3.05 -16.68
C GLU A 367 -3.38 3.55 -15.48
N PRO A 368 -3.31 2.79 -14.38
CA PRO A 368 -2.51 3.14 -13.22
C PRO A 368 -1.01 2.99 -13.50
N MET A 369 -0.18 3.85 -12.90
CA MET A 369 1.28 3.67 -12.99
C MET A 369 1.67 2.39 -12.24
N PRO A 370 2.54 1.53 -12.79
CA PRO A 370 2.88 0.26 -12.16
C PRO A 370 3.84 0.43 -10.98
N GLN A 371 4.62 1.52 -10.93
CA GLN A 371 5.66 1.68 -9.91
C GLN A 371 5.08 2.11 -8.57
N PHE A 372 5.52 1.42 -7.51
CA PHE A 372 5.04 1.63 -6.16
C PHE A 372 5.24 3.06 -5.61
N LYS A 373 6.29 3.78 -6.05
CA LYS A 373 6.60 5.17 -5.63
C LYS A 373 5.47 6.19 -5.85
N PHE A 374 4.51 5.90 -6.72
CA PHE A 374 3.36 6.79 -6.97
C PHE A 374 2.23 6.62 -5.94
N TYR A 375 2.21 5.54 -5.18
CA TYR A 375 1.14 5.19 -4.22
C TYR A 375 1.47 5.55 -2.78
N THR A 376 2.72 5.91 -2.50
CA THR A 376 3.22 6.07 -1.13
C THR A 376 3.17 7.48 -0.60
#